data_AF-A0A7F8PY10-F1
#
_entry.id   AF-A0A7F8PY10-F1
#
_cell.length_a   1.000
_cell.length_b   1.000
_cell.length_c   1.000
_cell.angle_alpha   90.00
_cell.angle_beta   90.00
_cell.angle_gamma   90.00
#
_symmetry.space_group_name_H-M   'P 1'
#
loop_
_entity.id
_entity.type
_entity.pdbx_description
1 polymer ?
#
loop_
_entity_poly.entity_id
_entity_poly.type
_entity_poly.pdbx_seq_one_letter_code
_entity_poly.pdbx_strand_id
1 'polypeptide(L)'
;MFFSLFLVISFVPGCEWTEGGPSPVFEPGAVSHLVTWQDGRCSSGFLASLPQPESHLSVASGFGCATIFWLLKNSPEFLRSYDAAGTIHDYVVAMLCGLPRSLMCDQNAASWGYFNTQSQSWNLEILRASGFPTHLLPDIAEAGSVAGRTSHAWFEIPQGTRVGVALGDLQASVYSCMAKRTDAGKSCFCWLLRLLLVPPKLQLCVRAQGAPVTSSLSIPLIAIL
;
A
#
# COMPACT_ATOMS: atom_id res chain seq x y z
N MET A 1 -15.77 -4.10 -6.69
CA MET A 1 -14.50 -4.65 -7.20
C MET A 1 -13.41 -3.69 -6.73
N PHE A 2 -12.72 -4.02 -5.65
CA PHE A 2 -11.63 -3.20 -5.12
C PHE A 2 -10.36 -3.62 -5.87
N PHE A 3 -9.98 -2.82 -6.86
CA PHE A 3 -8.74 -3.01 -7.61
C PHE A 3 -7.67 -2.17 -6.93
N SER A 4 -6.79 -2.79 -6.15
CA SER A 4 -5.42 -2.28 -5.93
C SER A 4 -4.65 -3.31 -5.14
N LEU A 5 -3.94 -4.21 -5.82
CA LEU A 5 -3.07 -5.18 -5.19
C LEU A 5 -1.80 -5.30 -5.99
N PHE A 6 -0.76 -4.74 -5.41
CA PHE A 6 0.59 -4.79 -5.90
C PHE A 6 1.43 -5.39 -4.79
N LEU A 7 1.40 -6.71 -4.61
CA LEU A 7 2.14 -7.34 -3.52
C LEU A 7 3.64 -7.12 -3.78
N VAL A 8 4.24 -6.35 -2.88
CA VAL A 8 5.68 -6.30 -2.71
C VAL A 8 5.96 -7.05 -1.42
N ILE A 9 6.76 -8.11 -1.54
CA ILE A 9 7.32 -8.78 -0.39
C ILE A 9 8.74 -8.23 -0.28
N SER A 10 9.01 -7.49 0.78
CA SER A 10 10.29 -6.79 0.97
C SER A 10 10.95 -7.29 2.24
N PHE A 11 12.27 -7.39 2.18
CA PHE A 11 13.13 -7.45 3.35
C PHE A 11 13.40 -6.01 3.81
N VAL A 12 12.84 -5.61 4.95
CA VAL A 12 13.06 -4.25 5.47
C VAL A 12 14.49 -4.01 5.97
N PRO A 13 15.21 -5.00 6.56
CA PRO A 13 16.63 -4.89 6.92
C PRO A 13 17.54 -4.95 5.69
N GLY A 14 17.65 -3.88 4.92
CA GLY A 14 18.53 -3.81 3.74
C GLY A 14 18.16 -2.73 2.74
N CYS A 15 17.03 -2.05 2.97
CA CYS A 15 16.68 -0.82 2.29
C CYS A 15 17.45 0.34 2.94
N GLU A 16 18.40 0.92 2.22
CA GLU A 16 19.24 2.00 2.74
C GLU A 16 19.16 3.24 1.85
N TRP A 17 19.19 4.40 2.52
CA TRP A 17 19.41 5.68 1.86
C TRP A 17 20.91 5.94 1.81
N THR A 18 21.47 6.10 0.62
CA THR A 18 22.89 6.40 0.43
C THR A 18 23.09 7.88 0.13
N GLU A 19 24.00 8.51 0.86
CA GLU A 19 24.32 9.96 0.76
C GLU A 19 25.58 10.22 -0.12
N GLY A 20 25.77 9.42 -1.17
CA GLY A 20 26.99 9.45 -1.98
C GLY A 20 27.03 10.46 -3.15
N GLY A 21 25.95 11.21 -3.39
CA GLY A 21 25.79 12.06 -4.58
C GLY A 21 25.02 13.37 -4.31
N PRO A 22 24.71 14.16 -5.36
CA PRO A 22 24.00 15.44 -5.23
C PRO A 22 22.56 15.32 -4.69
N SER A 23 21.99 14.12 -4.66
CA SER A 23 20.70 13.80 -4.06
C SER A 23 20.76 12.42 -3.40
N PRO A 24 20.11 12.20 -2.24
CA PRO A 24 20.00 10.89 -1.62
C PRO A 24 19.36 9.87 -2.58
N VAL A 25 19.95 8.68 -2.66
CA VAL A 25 19.42 7.57 -3.47
C VAL A 25 18.93 6.48 -2.51
N PHE A 26 17.76 5.93 -2.81
CA PHE A 26 17.23 4.79 -2.08
C PHE A 26 17.62 3.51 -2.82
N GLU A 27 18.38 2.65 -2.16
CA GLU A 27 18.73 1.32 -2.66
C GLU A 27 17.81 0.29 -1.97
N PRO A 28 16.89 -0.35 -2.72
CA PRO A 28 16.05 -1.38 -2.14
C PRO A 28 16.90 -2.61 -1.77
N GLY A 29 16.61 -3.19 -0.61
CA GLY A 29 17.14 -4.49 -0.23
C GLY A 29 16.55 -5.63 -1.07
N ALA A 30 16.48 -6.83 -0.48
CA ALA A 30 15.84 -7.96 -1.14
C ALA A 30 14.32 -7.72 -1.27
N VAL A 31 13.87 -7.37 -2.47
CA VAL A 31 12.46 -7.17 -2.82
C VAL A 31 12.02 -8.20 -3.86
N SER A 32 10.79 -8.70 -3.73
CA SER A 32 10.20 -9.62 -4.72
C SER A 32 9.91 -8.92 -6.04
N HIS A 33 9.73 -9.71 -7.10
CA HIS A 33 8.98 -9.22 -8.25
C HIS A 33 7.57 -8.81 -7.82
N LEU A 34 7.09 -7.73 -8.43
CA LEU A 34 5.78 -7.20 -8.16
C LEU A 34 4.69 -8.17 -8.65
N VAL A 35 3.82 -8.61 -7.74
CA VAL A 35 2.62 -9.38 -8.11
C VAL A 35 1.44 -8.42 -8.24
N THR A 36 0.87 -8.33 -9.43
CA THR A 36 -0.21 -7.37 -9.74
C THR A 36 -1.59 -7.99 -9.54
N TRP A 37 -2.62 -7.15 -9.58
CA TRP A 37 -4.03 -7.57 -9.54
C TRP A 37 -4.44 -8.49 -10.71
N GLN A 38 -3.67 -8.51 -11.81
CA GLN A 38 -3.88 -9.42 -12.94
C GLN A 38 -3.30 -10.81 -12.71
N ASP A 39 -2.69 -11.05 -11.55
CA ASP A 39 -2.13 -12.34 -11.21
C ASP A 39 -3.23 -13.42 -11.09
N GLY A 40 -3.17 -14.36 -12.03
CA GLY A 40 -4.12 -15.47 -12.16
C GLY A 40 -3.60 -16.80 -11.60
N ARG A 41 -2.56 -16.80 -10.75
CA ARG A 41 -1.92 -18.06 -10.33
C ARG A 41 -2.81 -18.92 -9.43
N CYS A 42 -3.78 -18.29 -8.76
CA CYS A 42 -4.70 -18.98 -7.85
C CYS A 42 -5.90 -19.52 -8.65
N SER A 43 -5.86 -20.82 -8.97
CA SER A 43 -7.00 -21.50 -9.60
C SER A 43 -8.22 -21.53 -8.68
N SER A 44 -9.42 -21.74 -9.24
CA SER A 44 -10.65 -21.89 -8.46
C SER A 44 -10.57 -23.03 -7.44
N GLY A 45 -9.98 -24.17 -7.82
CA GLY A 45 -9.74 -25.29 -6.91
C GLY A 45 -8.75 -24.96 -5.80
N PHE A 46 -7.73 -24.15 -6.07
CA PHE A 46 -6.83 -23.65 -5.04
C PHE A 46 -7.56 -22.70 -4.07
N LEU A 47 -8.30 -21.72 -4.58
CA LEU A 47 -9.08 -20.79 -3.76
C LEU A 47 -10.10 -21.52 -2.88
N ALA A 48 -10.78 -22.55 -3.41
CA ALA A 48 -11.71 -23.37 -2.65
C ALA A 48 -11.04 -24.24 -1.58
N SER A 49 -9.73 -24.47 -1.68
CA SER A 49 -8.95 -25.20 -0.67
C SER A 49 -8.43 -24.31 0.47
N LEU A 50 -8.54 -23.00 0.33
CA LEU A 50 -8.12 -22.05 1.37
C LEU A 50 -9.12 -22.03 2.53
N PRO A 51 -8.67 -21.72 3.75
CA PRO A 51 -9.58 -21.59 4.88
C PRO A 51 -10.60 -20.48 4.64
N GLN A 52 -11.84 -20.68 5.09
CA GLN A 52 -12.88 -19.70 4.92
C GLN A 52 -12.55 -18.43 5.74
N PRO A 53 -12.46 -17.24 5.13
CA PRO A 53 -12.20 -16.01 5.87
C PRO A 53 -13.45 -15.57 6.63
N GLU A 54 -13.22 -14.93 7.78
CA GLU A 54 -14.24 -14.12 8.45
C GLU A 54 -14.19 -12.71 7.87
N SER A 55 -14.61 -12.60 6.60
CA SER A 55 -14.71 -11.33 5.88
C SER A 55 -15.99 -11.29 5.06
N HIS A 56 -16.45 -10.08 4.77
CA HIS A 56 -17.59 -9.83 3.89
C HIS A 56 -17.26 -10.10 2.41
N LEU A 57 -16.00 -10.33 2.08
CA LEU A 57 -15.51 -10.60 0.73
C LEU A 57 -15.02 -12.04 0.63
N SER A 58 -15.41 -12.72 -0.46
CA SER A 58 -14.79 -13.97 -0.86
C SER A 58 -13.37 -13.73 -1.36
N VAL A 59 -12.45 -14.63 -1.02
CA VAL A 59 -11.07 -14.59 -1.51
C VAL A 59 -11.06 -14.83 -3.03
N ALA A 60 -10.27 -14.02 -3.76
CA ALA A 60 -10.09 -14.14 -5.20
C ALA A 60 -8.62 -14.23 -5.59
N SER A 61 -8.33 -14.68 -6.82
CA SER A 61 -6.98 -14.55 -7.38
C SER A 61 -6.60 -13.08 -7.48
N GLY A 62 -5.32 -12.79 -7.26
CA GLY A 62 -4.79 -11.43 -7.14
C GLY A 62 -4.81 -10.87 -5.71
N PHE A 63 -5.60 -11.46 -4.78
CA PHE A 63 -5.59 -11.04 -3.37
C PHE A 63 -4.26 -11.36 -2.69
N GLY A 64 -3.80 -10.45 -1.82
CA GLY A 64 -2.51 -10.54 -1.15
C GLY A 64 -2.32 -11.86 -0.40
N CYS A 65 -3.25 -12.22 0.50
CA CYS A 65 -3.15 -13.48 1.23
C CYS A 65 -3.28 -14.71 0.31
N ALA A 66 -4.10 -14.65 -0.74
CA ALA A 66 -4.23 -15.77 -1.68
C ALA A 66 -2.89 -16.06 -2.39
N THR A 67 -2.21 -14.99 -2.84
CA THR A 67 -0.88 -15.07 -3.44
C THR A 67 0.14 -15.61 -2.45
N ILE A 68 0.14 -15.14 -1.20
CA ILE A 68 1.07 -15.64 -0.16
C ILE A 68 0.81 -17.11 0.15
N PHE A 69 -0.45 -17.54 0.29
CA PHE A 69 -0.77 -18.96 0.43
C PHE A 69 -0.26 -19.80 -0.75
N TRP A 70 -0.39 -19.26 -1.97
CA TRP A 70 0.10 -19.95 -3.16
C TRP A 70 1.62 -20.07 -3.15
N LEU A 71 2.34 -19.01 -2.77
CA LEU A 71 3.80 -19.02 -2.62
C LEU A 71 4.25 -19.96 -1.52
N LEU A 72 3.57 -19.98 -0.38
CA LEU A 72 3.84 -20.91 0.71
C LEU A 72 3.74 -22.38 0.24
N LYS A 73 2.77 -22.68 -0.63
CA LYS A 73 2.56 -24.04 -1.16
C LYS A 73 3.56 -24.43 -2.26
N ASN A 74 3.87 -23.52 -3.18
CA ASN A 74 4.61 -23.84 -4.41
C ASN A 74 6.10 -23.43 -4.35
N SER A 75 6.44 -22.43 -3.54
CA SER A 75 7.78 -21.87 -3.44
C SER A 75 8.09 -21.41 -2.00
N PRO A 76 8.01 -22.30 -0.99
CA PRO A 76 8.21 -21.91 0.42
C PRO A 76 9.61 -21.31 0.66
N GLU A 77 10.64 -21.83 -0.02
CA GLU A 77 12.01 -21.30 0.04
C GLU A 77 12.12 -19.84 -0.33
N PHE A 78 11.40 -19.43 -1.38
CA PHE A 78 11.33 -18.04 -1.82
C PHE A 78 10.68 -17.16 -0.76
N LEU A 79 9.63 -17.65 -0.09
CA LEU A 79 8.91 -16.88 0.92
C LEU A 79 9.74 -16.68 2.20
N ARG A 80 10.62 -17.64 2.53
CA ARG A 80 11.44 -17.61 3.75
C ARG A 80 12.44 -16.46 3.82
N SER A 81 12.85 -15.89 2.68
CA SER A 81 13.81 -14.79 2.65
C SER A 81 13.20 -13.42 2.95
N TYR A 82 11.90 -13.35 3.20
CA TYR A 82 11.19 -12.10 3.42
C TYR A 82 10.56 -12.02 4.80
N ASP A 83 10.45 -10.81 5.33
CA ASP A 83 9.93 -10.53 6.67
C ASP A 83 8.71 -9.58 6.69
N ALA A 84 8.45 -8.89 5.58
CA ALA A 84 7.30 -8.02 5.42
C ALA A 84 6.65 -8.18 4.03
N ALA A 85 5.36 -7.93 3.98
CA ALA A 85 4.61 -7.78 2.75
C ALA A 85 3.70 -6.56 2.82
N GLY A 86 3.41 -5.99 1.66
CA GLY A 86 2.53 -4.84 1.55
C GLY A 86 2.17 -4.58 0.11
N THR A 87 1.41 -3.54 -0.12
CA THR A 87 1.17 -3.04 -1.47
C THR A 87 2.29 -2.09 -1.90
N ILE A 88 2.43 -1.80 -3.21
CA ILE A 88 3.51 -0.93 -3.71
C ILE A 88 3.49 0.48 -3.10
N HIS A 89 2.31 1.08 -2.93
CA HIS A 89 2.17 2.38 -2.28
C HIS A 89 2.53 2.36 -0.78
N ASP A 90 2.23 1.29 -0.04
CA ASP A 90 2.64 1.13 1.37
C ASP A 90 4.16 0.96 1.46
N TYR A 91 4.76 0.26 0.49
CA TYR A 91 6.20 0.15 0.36
C TYR A 91 6.86 1.52 0.13
N VAL A 92 6.29 2.37 -0.73
CA VAL A 92 6.78 3.75 -0.92
C VAL A 92 6.63 4.57 0.36
N VAL A 93 5.51 4.46 1.08
CA VAL A 93 5.33 5.12 2.39
C VAL A 93 6.41 4.68 3.38
N ALA A 94 6.65 3.38 3.49
CA ALA A 94 7.67 2.81 4.38
C ALA A 94 9.07 3.30 3.99
N MET A 95 9.40 3.31 2.70
CA MET A 95 10.67 3.82 2.17
C MET A 95 10.88 5.30 2.51
N LEU A 96 9.88 6.16 2.26
CA LEU A 96 9.98 7.59 2.55
C LEU A 96 10.16 7.85 4.05
N CYS A 97 9.38 7.15 4.87
CA CYS A 97 9.37 7.35 6.31
C CYS A 97 10.47 6.59 7.06
N GLY A 98 11.21 5.69 6.38
CA GLY A 98 12.14 4.78 7.04
C GLY A 98 11.44 3.83 8.02
N LEU A 99 10.23 3.35 7.69
CA LEU A 99 9.48 2.46 8.58
C LEU A 99 10.06 1.04 8.55
N PRO A 100 10.13 0.37 9.71
CA PRO A 100 10.61 -1.02 9.80
C PRO A 100 9.60 -2.05 9.29
N ARG A 101 8.33 -1.66 9.09
CA ARG A 101 7.23 -2.50 8.57
C ARG A 101 6.32 -1.66 7.67
N SER A 102 5.64 -2.33 6.74
CA SER A 102 4.59 -1.70 5.92
C SER A 102 3.40 -1.30 6.78
N LEU A 103 2.89 -0.09 6.51
CA LEU A 103 1.70 0.46 7.16
C LEU A 103 0.59 0.60 6.11
N MET A 104 -0.51 -0.12 6.31
CA MET A 104 -1.56 -0.32 5.32
C MET A 104 -2.90 0.25 5.81
N CYS A 105 -3.66 0.89 4.92
CA CYS A 105 -5.03 1.28 5.26
C CYS A 105 -6.01 0.10 5.24
N ASP A 106 -7.12 0.25 5.96
CA ASP A 106 -8.21 -0.73 6.02
C ASP A 106 -8.79 -1.08 4.64
N GLN A 107 -8.85 -0.13 3.69
CA GLN A 107 -9.36 -0.41 2.35
C GLN A 107 -8.41 -1.29 1.52
N ASN A 108 -7.10 -1.11 1.69
CA ASN A 108 -6.09 -1.98 1.07
C ASN A 108 -6.08 -3.34 1.75
N ALA A 109 -6.21 -3.38 3.08
CA ALA A 109 -6.27 -4.65 3.82
C ALA A 109 -7.50 -5.50 3.42
N ALA A 110 -8.65 -4.86 3.14
CA ALA A 110 -9.83 -5.55 2.63
C ALA A 110 -9.56 -6.31 1.32
N SER A 111 -8.69 -5.78 0.45
CA SER A 111 -8.32 -6.44 -0.81
C SER A 111 -7.39 -7.66 -0.61
N TRP A 112 -6.91 -7.92 0.61
CA TRP A 112 -6.11 -9.11 0.91
C TRP A 112 -6.96 -10.34 1.25
N GLY A 113 -8.26 -10.19 1.45
CA GLY A 113 -9.22 -11.28 1.60
C GLY A 113 -9.37 -11.88 3.00
N TYR A 114 -8.46 -11.58 3.93
CA TYR A 114 -8.50 -12.06 5.33
C TYR A 114 -8.50 -10.92 6.34
N PHE A 115 -8.99 -9.76 5.92
CA PHE A 115 -9.22 -8.62 6.79
C PHE A 115 -10.71 -8.48 7.05
N ASN A 116 -11.09 -8.38 8.32
CA ASN A 116 -12.44 -8.12 8.75
C ASN A 116 -12.64 -6.62 8.94
N THR A 117 -13.45 -6.00 8.09
CA THR A 117 -13.72 -4.56 8.12
C THR A 117 -14.63 -4.12 9.26
N GLN A 118 -15.37 -5.04 9.89
CA GLN A 118 -16.20 -4.72 11.06
C GLN A 118 -15.36 -4.64 12.33
N SER A 119 -14.48 -5.62 12.55
CA SER A 119 -13.55 -5.63 13.69
C SER A 119 -12.25 -4.89 13.43
N GLN A 120 -12.03 -4.40 12.20
CA GLN A 120 -10.81 -3.69 11.76
C GLN A 120 -9.53 -4.48 12.06
N SER A 121 -9.55 -5.79 11.81
CA SER A 121 -8.43 -6.67 12.14
C SER A 121 -8.26 -7.82 11.14
N TRP A 122 -7.03 -8.31 11.04
CA TRP A 122 -6.70 -9.53 10.30
C TRP A 122 -7.34 -10.75 10.97
N ASN A 123 -7.79 -11.73 10.18
CA ASN A 123 -8.29 -13.03 10.66
C ASN A 123 -7.13 -13.92 11.17
N LEU A 124 -6.38 -13.46 12.18
CA LEU A 124 -5.12 -14.05 12.63
C LEU A 124 -5.26 -15.50 13.11
N GLU A 125 -6.35 -15.85 13.76
CA GLU A 125 -6.58 -17.22 14.24
C GLU A 125 -6.68 -18.21 13.07
N ILE A 126 -7.50 -17.87 12.07
CA ILE A 126 -7.69 -18.65 10.84
C ILE A 126 -6.37 -18.76 10.05
N LEU A 127 -5.66 -17.65 9.92
CA LEU A 127 -4.37 -17.61 9.22
C LEU A 127 -3.31 -18.46 9.94
N ARG A 128 -3.18 -18.35 11.27
CA ARG A 128 -2.21 -19.17 12.04
C ARG A 128 -2.55 -20.65 11.98
N ALA A 129 -3.82 -21.01 12.13
CA ALA A 129 -4.27 -22.41 12.09
C ALA A 129 -3.99 -23.08 10.73
N SER A 130 -3.93 -22.29 9.64
CA SER A 130 -3.61 -22.77 8.29
C SER A 130 -2.12 -22.73 7.93
N GLY A 131 -1.25 -22.36 8.90
CA GLY A 131 0.20 -22.26 8.67
C GLY A 131 0.62 -21.00 7.90
N PHE A 132 -0.25 -20.00 7.76
CA PHE A 132 0.09 -18.75 7.08
C PHE A 132 1.16 -17.97 7.87
N PRO A 133 2.19 -17.42 7.19
CA PRO A 133 3.24 -16.61 7.83
C PRO A 133 2.72 -15.22 8.23
N THR A 134 1.98 -15.15 9.34
CA THR A 134 1.34 -13.91 9.81
C THR A 134 2.31 -12.76 10.10
N HIS A 135 3.60 -13.03 10.29
CA HIS A 135 4.62 -11.98 10.46
C HIS A 135 4.77 -11.09 9.20
N LEU A 136 4.43 -11.60 8.01
CA LEU A 136 4.45 -10.84 6.76
C LEU A 136 3.32 -9.82 6.66
N LEU A 137 2.25 -9.94 7.48
CA LEU A 137 1.10 -9.06 7.36
C LEU A 137 1.48 -7.61 7.72
N PRO A 138 1.04 -6.62 6.93
CA PRO A 138 1.22 -5.20 7.26
C PRO A 138 0.51 -4.83 8.57
N ASP A 139 1.06 -3.80 9.22
CA ASP A 139 0.37 -3.13 10.31
C ASP A 139 -0.75 -2.25 9.74
N ILE A 140 -1.86 -2.14 10.45
CA ILE A 140 -3.05 -1.42 9.97
C ILE A 140 -3.09 0.00 10.55
N ALA A 141 -3.40 0.97 9.71
CA ALA A 141 -3.62 2.36 10.10
C ALA A 141 -4.88 2.95 9.46
N GLU A 142 -5.40 4.00 10.08
CA GLU A 142 -6.58 4.70 9.58
C GLU A 142 -6.24 5.47 8.28
N ALA A 143 -7.10 5.32 7.27
CA ALA A 143 -7.01 6.09 6.03
C ALA A 143 -7.00 7.60 6.29
N GLY A 144 -6.06 8.32 5.69
CA GLY A 144 -5.93 9.78 5.86
C GLY A 144 -5.18 10.21 7.14
N SER A 145 -4.79 9.27 8.00
CA SER A 145 -3.85 9.55 9.10
C SER A 145 -2.42 9.75 8.58
N VAL A 146 -1.55 10.29 9.43
CA VAL A 146 -0.12 10.49 9.12
C VAL A 146 0.63 9.19 9.42
N ALA A 147 1.24 8.59 8.39
CA ALA A 147 2.08 7.41 8.52
C ALA A 147 3.45 7.74 9.14
N GLY A 148 3.97 8.93 8.87
CA GLY A 148 5.27 9.36 9.39
C GLY A 148 5.76 10.66 8.78
N ARG A 149 7.09 10.82 8.79
CA ARG A 149 7.78 11.95 8.16
C ARG A 149 8.93 11.42 7.30
N THR A 150 9.24 12.13 6.22
CA THR A 150 10.35 11.76 5.34
C THR A 150 11.66 11.69 6.13
N SER A 151 12.33 10.53 6.05
CA SER A 151 13.59 10.24 6.72
C SER A 151 14.74 11.04 6.11
N HIS A 152 14.68 11.28 4.79
CA HIS A 152 15.66 12.02 4.00
C HIS A 152 14.96 13.01 3.07
N ALA A 153 15.72 13.97 2.55
CA ALA A 153 15.25 14.77 1.42
C ALA A 153 15.16 13.88 0.17
N TRP A 154 14.10 14.04 -0.61
CA TRP A 154 13.90 13.25 -1.82
C TRP A 154 13.43 14.15 -2.96
N PHE A 155 14.31 14.39 -3.94
CA PHE A 155 14.12 15.44 -4.93
C PHE A 155 13.84 16.80 -4.27
N GLU A 156 12.69 17.43 -4.58
CA GLU A 156 12.28 18.72 -4.02
C GLU A 156 11.49 18.58 -2.70
N ILE A 157 11.36 17.36 -2.17
CA ILE A 157 10.69 17.10 -0.91
C ILE A 157 11.71 17.21 0.22
N PRO A 158 11.55 18.18 1.15
CA PRO A 158 12.44 18.30 2.30
C PRO A 158 12.32 17.10 3.24
N GLN A 159 13.41 16.79 3.93
CA GLN A 159 13.39 15.91 5.10
C GLN A 159 12.39 16.43 6.15
N GLY A 160 11.73 15.54 6.87
CA GLY A 160 10.75 15.88 7.90
C GLY A 160 9.36 16.24 7.37
N THR A 161 9.13 16.17 6.05
CA THR A 161 7.81 16.37 5.43
C THR A 161 6.86 15.27 5.86
N ARG A 162 5.61 15.60 6.21
CA ARG A 162 4.64 14.59 6.65
C ARG A 162 4.25 13.69 5.49
N VAL A 163 4.09 12.40 5.74
CA VAL A 163 3.61 11.40 4.77
C VAL A 163 2.33 10.78 5.33
N GLY A 164 1.27 10.74 4.52
CA GLY A 164 0.01 10.09 4.88
C GLY A 164 0.05 8.58 4.64
N VAL A 165 -0.84 7.85 5.29
CA VAL A 165 -1.10 6.44 4.95
C VAL A 165 -1.59 6.37 3.50
N ALA A 166 -1.03 5.43 2.73
CA ALA A 166 -1.34 5.30 1.32
C ALA A 166 -2.78 4.85 1.08
N LEU A 167 -3.35 5.28 -0.06
CA LEU A 167 -4.66 4.84 -0.55
C LEU A 167 -4.47 4.09 -1.88
N GLY A 168 -5.33 3.13 -2.16
CA GLY A 168 -5.40 2.49 -3.49
C GLY A 168 -5.75 3.50 -4.60
N ASP A 169 -5.25 3.22 -5.79
CA ASP A 169 -5.43 4.04 -7.01
C ASP A 169 -6.91 4.34 -7.32
N LEU A 170 -7.80 3.36 -7.13
CA LEU A 170 -9.24 3.56 -7.29
C LEU A 170 -9.80 4.49 -6.21
N GLN A 171 -9.43 4.26 -4.94
CA GLN A 171 -9.88 5.02 -3.79
C GLN A 171 -9.39 6.47 -3.89
N ALA A 172 -8.15 6.66 -4.33
CA ALA A 172 -7.55 7.94 -4.65
C ALA A 172 -8.32 8.69 -5.74
N SER A 173 -8.67 7.98 -6.82
CA SER A 173 -9.45 8.54 -7.92
C SER A 173 -10.83 9.02 -7.44
N VAL A 174 -11.51 8.21 -6.62
CA VAL A 174 -12.79 8.58 -6.00
C VAL A 174 -12.61 9.78 -5.07
N TYR A 175 -11.61 9.76 -4.18
CA TYR A 175 -11.33 10.83 -3.24
C TYR A 175 -11.09 12.17 -3.95
N SER A 176 -10.37 12.15 -5.08
CA SER A 176 -10.14 13.36 -5.90
C SER A 176 -11.41 13.97 -6.50
N CYS A 177 -12.47 13.18 -6.60
CA CYS A 177 -13.77 13.60 -7.12
C CYS A 177 -14.73 14.09 -6.03
N MET A 178 -14.41 13.88 -4.75
CA MET A 178 -15.26 14.31 -3.64
C MET A 178 -15.06 15.79 -3.35
N ALA A 179 -15.97 16.65 -3.84
CA ALA A 179 -15.96 18.09 -3.56
C ALA A 179 -16.31 18.42 -2.10
N LYS A 180 -17.08 17.55 -1.43
CA LYS A 180 -17.44 17.58 -0.01
C LYS A 180 -17.56 16.15 0.52
N ARG A 181 -17.44 15.95 1.85
CA ARG A 181 -17.51 14.64 2.55
C ARG A 181 -18.79 13.81 2.29
N THR A 182 -19.80 14.36 1.60
CA THR A 182 -21.11 13.71 1.36
C THR A 182 -21.42 13.44 -0.11
N ASP A 183 -20.55 13.79 -1.06
CA ASP A 183 -20.86 13.67 -2.49
C ASP A 183 -20.41 12.33 -3.09
N ALA A 184 -21.04 11.24 -2.62
CA ALA A 184 -21.03 9.97 -3.34
C ALA A 184 -22.09 10.01 -4.44
N GLY A 185 -21.81 10.68 -5.55
CA GLY A 185 -22.68 10.64 -6.73
C GLY A 185 -22.66 11.89 -7.58
N LYS A 186 -21.63 12.04 -8.42
CA LYS A 186 -21.66 12.67 -9.75
C LYS A 186 -20.27 12.56 -10.37
N SER A 187 -20.15 11.66 -11.35
CA SER A 187 -18.95 11.44 -12.16
C SER A 187 -18.42 12.74 -12.77
N CYS A 188 -17.11 12.96 -12.68
CA CYS A 188 -16.39 13.90 -13.53
C CYS A 188 -15.08 13.26 -14.00
N PHE A 189 -15.12 12.81 -15.26
CA PHE A 189 -14.06 12.26 -16.10
C PHE A 189 -12.89 13.24 -16.40
N CYS A 190 -12.62 14.21 -15.52
CA CYS A 190 -11.83 15.42 -15.86
C CYS A 190 -10.43 15.51 -15.23
N TRP A 191 -10.06 14.62 -14.30
CA TRP A 191 -8.71 14.68 -13.69
C TRP A 191 -7.67 13.76 -14.33
N LEU A 192 -8.10 12.74 -15.09
CA LEU A 192 -7.19 11.86 -15.84
C LEU A 192 -6.51 12.60 -17.01
N LEU A 193 -7.13 13.66 -17.56
CA LEU A 193 -6.58 14.38 -18.72
C LEU A 193 -5.46 15.39 -18.35
N ARG A 194 -5.26 15.70 -17.07
CA ARG A 194 -4.11 16.54 -16.66
C ARG A 194 -2.82 15.75 -16.44
N LEU A 195 -2.89 14.41 -16.48
CA LEU A 195 -1.74 13.50 -16.52
C LEU A 195 -1.10 13.39 -17.91
N LEU A 196 -1.78 13.85 -18.99
CA LEU A 196 -1.27 13.79 -20.37
C LEU A 196 -0.53 15.06 -20.83
N LEU A 197 -0.45 16.10 -20.00
CA LEU A 197 0.26 17.35 -20.31
C LEU A 197 1.48 17.61 -19.40
N VAL A 198 1.83 16.66 -18.54
CA VAL A 198 3.04 16.72 -17.70
C VAL A 198 4.13 15.88 -18.37
N PRO A 199 5.34 16.41 -18.59
CA PRO A 199 6.42 15.69 -19.27
C PRO A 199 6.79 14.39 -18.53
N PRO A 200 7.37 13.40 -19.24
CA PRO A 200 7.38 11.97 -18.86
C PRO A 200 8.31 11.58 -17.70
N LYS A 201 8.70 12.52 -16.83
CA LYS A 201 9.53 12.25 -15.65
C LYS A 201 8.71 12.51 -14.39
N LEU A 202 8.49 11.45 -13.61
CA LEU A 202 7.83 11.44 -12.30
C LEU A 202 6.30 11.64 -12.30
N GLN A 203 5.55 10.54 -12.42
CA GLN A 203 4.19 10.46 -11.88
C GLN A 203 4.24 9.90 -10.46
N LEU A 204 4.62 10.74 -9.51
CA LEU A 204 4.15 10.67 -8.13
C LEU A 204 3.38 11.98 -7.92
N CYS A 205 2.07 11.92 -7.67
CA CYS A 205 1.29 13.13 -7.42
C CYS A 205 1.57 13.66 -6.00
N VAL A 206 2.71 14.33 -5.83
CA VAL A 206 3.08 15.01 -4.59
C VAL A 206 2.34 16.35 -4.56
N ARG A 207 1.24 16.45 -3.84
CA ARG A 207 0.58 17.75 -3.61
C ARG A 207 0.26 17.97 -2.13
N ALA A 208 0.85 19.02 -1.58
CA ALA A 208 0.52 19.57 -0.27
C ALA A 208 -0.96 20.00 -0.24
N GLN A 209 -1.77 19.37 0.61
CA GLN A 209 -3.13 19.85 0.89
C GLN A 209 -3.06 21.00 1.90
N GLY A 210 -3.55 22.18 1.50
CA GLY A 210 -3.79 23.31 2.39
C GLY A 210 -5.27 23.68 2.40
N ALA A 211 -5.92 23.63 3.55
CA ALA A 211 -7.19 24.33 3.78
C ALA A 211 -6.87 25.75 4.33
N PRO A 212 -7.64 26.79 3.99
CA PRO A 212 -7.29 28.15 4.37
C PRO A 212 -7.91 28.51 5.71
N VAL A 213 -7.15 28.59 6.81
CA VAL A 213 -7.44 29.51 7.92
C VAL A 213 -6.14 29.93 8.62
N THR A 214 -6.01 31.25 8.75
CA THR A 214 -5.06 32.11 9.46
C THR A 214 -4.03 31.51 10.43
N SER A 215 -2.77 31.93 10.22
CA SER A 215 -1.61 31.97 11.13
C SER A 215 -0.92 30.66 11.58
N SER A 216 0.38 30.60 11.25
CA SER A 216 1.45 29.65 11.63
C SER A 216 1.59 28.34 10.82
N LEU A 217 2.70 28.26 10.07
CA LEU A 217 3.33 27.11 9.38
C LEU A 217 2.42 25.93 8.96
N SER A 218 1.90 25.99 7.74
CA SER A 218 1.31 24.83 7.06
C SER A 218 2.41 23.85 6.61
N ILE A 219 2.71 22.82 7.40
CA ILE A 219 3.67 21.77 7.00
C ILE A 219 3.02 20.93 5.88
N PRO A 220 3.65 20.76 4.70
CA PRO A 220 3.10 19.96 3.61
C PRO A 220 2.91 18.48 4.03
N LEU A 221 1.84 17.86 3.52
CA LEU A 221 1.55 16.43 3.64
C LEU A 221 1.69 15.79 2.26
N ILE A 222 2.48 14.71 2.17
CA ILE A 222 2.61 13.85 0.99
C ILE A 222 1.48 12.83 1.03
N ALA A 223 0.62 12.84 0.02
CA ALA A 223 -0.35 11.79 -0.23
C ALA A 223 0.23 10.81 -1.24
N ILE A 224 0.23 9.52 -0.93
CA ILE A 224 0.61 8.44 -1.85
C ILE A 224 -0.67 7.75 -2.28
N LEU A 225 -0.92 7.81 -3.58
CA LEU A 225 -2.15 7.39 -4.27
C LEU A 225 -1.80 6.40 -5.37
#